data_AF-A0A366HG08-F1
#
_entry.id   AF-A0A366HG08-F1
#
_cell.length_a   1.000
_cell.length_b   1.000
_cell.length_c   1.000
_cell.angle_alpha   90.00
_cell.angle_beta   90.00
_cell.angle_gamma   90.00
#
_symmetry.space_group_name_H-M   'P 1'
#
loop_
_entity.id
_entity.type
_entity.pdbx_description
1 polymer ?
#
loop_
_entity_poly.entity_id
_entity_poly.type
_entity_poly.pdbx_seq_one_letter_code
_entity_poly.pdbx_strand_id
1 'polypeptide(L)'
;MKINLTKLTNVEKKEDGRIVARCPACAANDADRKGNNLVVFPDGRFACAAFSGDKAHNQSILQLLGQKGGKPSCKFPIKRLVIPDSGVLLKIGTIGESAPEQGSRENSVPQTG
;
A
#
# COMPACT_ATOMS: atom_id res chain seq x y z
N MET A 1 -9.88 10.44 -10.37
CA MET A 1 -8.44 10.58 -10.70
C MET A 1 -8.25 10.09 -12.12
N LYS A 2 -7.53 10.83 -12.98
CA LYS A 2 -7.40 10.52 -14.42
C LYS A 2 -5.94 10.19 -14.75
N ILE A 3 -5.72 9.15 -15.56
CA ILE A 3 -4.38 8.74 -16.01
C ILE A 3 -4.04 9.46 -17.32
N ASN A 4 -2.80 9.90 -17.50
CA ASN A 4 -2.39 10.56 -18.74
C ASN A 4 -2.22 9.53 -19.87
N LEU A 5 -3.21 9.45 -20.75
CA LEU A 5 -3.18 8.56 -21.90
C LEU A 5 -2.06 8.93 -22.91
N THR A 6 -1.60 10.17 -22.93
CA THR A 6 -0.50 10.64 -23.80
C THR A 6 0.87 10.09 -23.43
N LYS A 7 1.04 9.61 -22.19
CA LYS A 7 2.30 8.98 -21.73
C LYS A 7 2.32 7.47 -21.97
N LEU A 8 1.20 6.89 -22.42
CA LEU A 8 1.07 5.46 -22.64
C LEU A 8 1.55 5.09 -24.05
N THR A 9 2.21 3.95 -24.14
CA THR A 9 2.59 3.32 -25.41
C THR A 9 1.58 2.23 -25.74
N ASN A 10 1.35 1.98 -27.05
CA ASN A 10 0.44 0.93 -27.54
C ASN A 10 -1.00 1.07 -27.03
N VAL A 11 -1.59 2.26 -27.17
CA VAL A 11 -2.96 2.55 -26.73
C VAL A 11 -3.96 1.98 -27.74
N GLU A 12 -4.64 0.90 -27.36
CA GLU A 12 -5.73 0.28 -28.10
C GLU A 12 -7.07 0.62 -27.44
N LYS A 13 -7.99 1.24 -28.19
CA LYS A 13 -9.37 1.44 -27.72
C LYS A 13 -10.20 0.23 -28.15
N LYS A 14 -10.88 -0.41 -27.20
CA LYS A 14 -11.81 -1.52 -27.46
C LYS A 14 -13.21 -0.97 -27.74
N GLU A 15 -14.00 -1.75 -28.47
CA GLU A 15 -15.40 -1.47 -28.79
C GLU A 15 -16.28 -1.26 -27.54
N ASP A 16 -15.97 -1.93 -26.44
CA ASP A 16 -16.62 -1.75 -25.13
C ASP A 16 -16.31 -0.40 -24.43
N GLY A 17 -15.53 0.48 -25.04
CA GLY A 17 -15.11 1.76 -24.45
C GLY A 17 -13.98 1.64 -23.41
N ARG A 18 -13.42 0.44 -23.24
CA ARG A 18 -12.20 0.21 -22.45
C ARG A 18 -10.96 0.54 -23.29
N ILE A 19 -9.91 0.99 -22.62
CA ILE A 19 -8.62 1.28 -23.27
C ILE A 19 -7.59 0.29 -22.73
N VAL A 20 -6.88 -0.39 -23.61
CA VAL A 20 -5.78 -1.27 -23.27
C VAL A 20 -4.48 -0.60 -23.70
N ALA A 21 -3.46 -0.65 -22.86
CA ALA A 21 -2.19 0.00 -23.13
C ALA A 21 -1.01 -0.75 -22.49
N ARG A 22 0.20 -0.33 -22.83
CA ARG A 22 1.41 -0.84 -22.19
C ARG A 22 1.54 -0.29 -20.77
N CYS A 23 1.78 -1.17 -19.80
CA CYS A 23 2.02 -0.75 -18.42
C CYS A 23 3.47 -0.23 -18.30
N PRO A 24 3.71 1.02 -17.84
CA PRO A 24 5.06 1.56 -17.71
C PRO A 24 5.83 0.91 -16.56
N ALA A 25 5.16 0.47 -15.50
CA ALA A 25 5.80 -0.24 -14.39
C ALA A 25 6.23 -1.66 -14.80
N CYS A 26 5.42 -2.38 -15.59
CA CYS A 26 5.83 -3.67 -16.13
C CYS A 26 6.91 -3.53 -17.22
N ALA A 27 6.87 -2.46 -18.01
CA ALA A 27 7.89 -2.16 -19.01
C ALA A 27 9.27 -1.92 -18.38
N ALA A 28 9.32 -1.29 -17.20
CA ALA A 28 10.56 -1.07 -16.45
C ALA A 28 11.22 -2.37 -15.96
N ASN A 29 10.45 -3.45 -15.79
CA ASN A 29 10.93 -4.76 -15.35
C ASN A 29 11.01 -5.77 -16.51
N ASP A 30 10.88 -5.34 -17.77
CA ASP A 30 10.78 -6.20 -18.96
C ASP A 30 9.71 -7.31 -18.87
N ALA A 31 8.75 -7.15 -17.95
CA ALA A 31 7.65 -8.08 -17.70
C ALA A 31 6.47 -7.86 -18.66
N ASP A 32 6.58 -6.87 -19.55
CA ASP A 32 5.56 -6.47 -20.52
C ASP A 32 6.05 -6.73 -21.95
N ARG A 33 5.88 -7.98 -22.41
CA ARG A 33 6.24 -8.41 -23.77
C ARG A 33 5.17 -8.09 -24.81
N LYS A 34 3.89 -8.08 -24.41
CA LYS A 34 2.75 -7.90 -25.33
C LYS A 34 2.25 -6.46 -25.42
N GLY A 35 2.68 -5.54 -24.55
CA GLY A 35 2.29 -4.14 -24.65
C GLY A 35 0.86 -3.85 -24.20
N ASN A 36 0.20 -4.76 -23.48
CA ASN A 36 -1.24 -4.73 -23.24
C ASN A 36 -1.63 -5.06 -21.78
N ASN A 37 -0.69 -4.94 -20.83
CA ASN A 37 -0.95 -5.28 -19.44
C ASN A 37 -1.72 -4.20 -18.66
N LEU A 38 -1.93 -2.99 -19.19
CA LEU A 38 -2.71 -1.95 -18.53
C LEU A 38 -4.10 -1.85 -19.16
N VAL A 39 -5.15 -1.99 -18.35
CA VAL A 39 -6.54 -1.78 -18.77
C VAL A 39 -7.08 -0.55 -18.05
N VAL A 40 -7.62 0.40 -18.81
CA VAL A 40 -8.30 1.59 -18.31
C VAL A 40 -9.78 1.45 -18.67
N PHE A 41 -10.63 1.53 -17.65
CA PHE A 41 -12.07 1.45 -17.78
C PHE A 41 -12.66 2.83 -18.11
N PRO A 42 -13.85 2.89 -18.72
CA PRO A 42 -14.52 4.16 -19.02
C PRO A 42 -14.80 5.00 -17.76
N ASP A 43 -14.95 4.36 -16.59
CA ASP A 43 -15.08 5.04 -15.29
C ASP A 43 -13.82 5.81 -14.85
N GLY A 44 -12.71 5.69 -15.59
CA GLY A 44 -11.41 6.24 -15.24
C GLY A 44 -10.60 5.39 -14.24
N ARG A 45 -11.13 4.22 -13.85
CA ARG A 45 -10.39 3.20 -13.10
C ARG A 45 -9.36 2.54 -14.03
N PHE A 46 -8.25 2.07 -13.47
CA PHE A 46 -7.25 1.30 -14.21
C PHE A 46 -6.84 0.06 -13.41
N ALA A 47 -6.39 -0.98 -14.10
CA ALA A 47 -5.86 -2.19 -13.50
C ALA A 47 -4.72 -2.75 -14.36
N CYS A 48 -3.71 -3.31 -13.71
CA CYS A 48 -2.71 -4.12 -14.39
C CYS A 48 -3.18 -5.58 -14.44
N ALA A 49 -3.20 -6.17 -15.64
CA ALA A 49 -3.56 -7.57 -15.84
C ALA A 49 -2.51 -8.53 -15.24
N ALA A 50 -1.23 -8.20 -15.33
CA ALA A 50 -0.13 -9.02 -14.81
C ALA A 50 -0.05 -9.03 -13.28
N PHE A 51 -0.30 -7.87 -12.65
CA PHE A 51 -0.28 -7.69 -11.19
C PHE A 51 -1.66 -7.27 -10.69
N SER A 52 -2.62 -8.16 -10.87
CA SER A 52 -4.01 -7.93 -10.47
C SER A 52 -4.11 -7.79 -8.94
N GLY A 53 -4.51 -6.60 -8.47
CA GLY A 53 -4.71 -6.33 -7.04
C GLY A 53 -3.46 -5.88 -6.27
N ASP A 54 -2.30 -5.82 -6.91
CA ASP A 54 -1.08 -5.35 -6.24
C ASP A 54 -1.13 -3.82 -6.03
N LYS A 55 -1.25 -3.42 -4.76
CA LYS A 55 -1.35 -2.00 -4.39
C LYS A 55 -0.04 -1.26 -4.67
N ALA A 56 1.12 -1.89 -4.46
CA ALA A 56 2.40 -1.26 -4.69
C ALA A 56 2.61 -1.01 -6.19
N HIS A 57 2.25 -1.98 -7.04
CA HIS A 57 2.30 -1.86 -8.48
C HIS A 57 1.38 -0.74 -8.99
N ASN A 58 0.15 -0.68 -8.49
CA ASN A 58 -0.80 0.38 -8.83
C ASN A 58 -0.31 1.78 -8.41
N GLN A 59 0.38 1.90 -7.26
CA GLN A 59 1.02 3.14 -6.83
C GLN A 59 2.16 3.53 -7.77
N SER A 60 3.01 2.59 -8.19
CA SER A 60 4.08 2.85 -9.15
C SER A 60 3.53 3.30 -10.51
N ILE A 61 2.48 2.64 -11.02
CA ILE A 61 1.78 3.06 -12.24
C ILE A 61 1.25 4.51 -12.08
N LEU A 62 0.62 4.81 -10.95
CA LEU A 62 0.13 6.15 -10.62
C LEU A 62 1.26 7.17 -10.49
N GLN A 63 2.43 6.81 -10.00
CA GLN A 63 3.55 7.73 -9.89
C GLN A 63 4.09 8.11 -11.28
N LEU A 64 4.13 7.14 -12.19
CA LEU A 64 4.64 7.33 -13.56
C LEU A 64 3.63 8.05 -14.46
N LEU A 65 2.35 7.69 -14.36
CA LEU A 65 1.29 8.21 -15.24
C LEU A 65 0.40 9.27 -14.60
N GLY A 66 0.44 9.40 -13.28
CA GLY A 66 -0.39 10.30 -12.50
C GLY A 66 -0.28 11.72 -13.01
N GLN A 67 -1.43 12.30 -13.32
CA GLN A 67 -1.55 13.72 -13.55
C GLN A 67 -1.33 14.40 -12.20
N LYS A 68 -0.43 15.40 -12.16
CA LYS A 68 -0.03 16.15 -10.96
C LYS A 68 -1.21 17.01 -10.48
N GLY A 69 -2.27 16.38 -9.98
CA GLY A 69 -3.54 16.98 -9.65
C GLY A 69 -4.15 16.28 -8.45
N GLY A 70 -3.63 16.60 -7.27
CA GLY A 70 -4.14 16.10 -6.00
C GLY A 70 -3.22 15.08 -5.34
N LYS A 71 -2.11 15.57 -4.76
CA LYS A 71 -1.64 14.96 -3.52
C LYS A 71 -2.87 14.93 -2.60
N PRO A 72 -3.26 13.83 -1.93
CA PRO A 72 -3.95 13.99 -0.65
C PRO A 72 -2.90 14.57 0.29
N SER A 73 -2.55 15.84 0.10
CA SER A 73 -1.96 16.63 1.16
C SER A 73 -3.14 16.82 2.10
N CYS A 74 -3.34 15.87 3.00
CA CYS A 74 -3.80 16.22 4.32
C CYS A 74 -2.70 17.15 4.84
N LYS A 75 -2.78 18.44 4.46
CA LYS A 75 -2.01 19.50 5.09
C LYS A 75 -2.66 19.65 6.45
N PHE A 76 -2.39 18.72 7.36
CA PHE A 76 -2.61 19.00 8.76
C PHE A 76 -1.71 20.20 9.05
N PRO A 77 -2.24 21.34 9.50
CA PRO A 77 -1.40 22.43 9.94
C PRO A 77 -0.62 21.91 11.14
N ILE A 78 0.64 21.58 10.94
CA ILE A 78 1.55 21.27 12.04
C ILE A 78 1.80 22.63 12.69
N LYS A 79 0.97 23.00 13.67
CA LYS A 79 1.32 24.11 14.56
C LYS A 79 2.66 23.73 15.15
N ARG A 80 3.67 24.58 14.97
CA ARG A 80 4.96 24.44 15.66
C ARG A 80 4.66 24.53 17.14
N LEU A 81 4.52 23.39 17.81
CA LEU A 81 4.37 23.36 19.26
C LEU A 81 5.71 23.82 19.80
N VAL A 82 5.74 25.02 20.37
CA VAL A 82 6.87 25.50 21.16
C VAL A 82 6.94 24.55 22.35
N ILE A 83 7.94 23.68 22.37
CA ILE A 83 8.19 22.78 23.51
C ILE A 83 8.79 23.69 24.59
N PRO A 84 8.12 23.92 25.74
CA PRO A 84 8.74 24.63 26.83
C PRO A 84 9.94 23.81 27.32
N ASP A 85 11.06 24.48 27.59
CA ASP A 85 12.35 23.91 28.02
C ASP A 85 12.30 23.16 29.38
N SER A 86 11.11 22.91 29.91
CA SER A 86 10.91 22.33 31.23
C SER A 86 9.86 21.22 31.15
N GLY A 87 10.37 20.03 30.81
CA GLY A 87 9.95 18.70 31.23
C GLY A 87 8.47 18.47 31.51
N VAL A 88 7.81 17.71 30.61
CA VAL A 88 7.37 16.32 30.86
C VAL A 88 6.94 15.77 29.48
N LEU A 89 7.77 14.89 28.91
CA LEU A 89 7.35 14.07 27.78
C LEU A 89 6.35 13.03 28.32
N LEU A 90 5.18 12.99 27.68
CA LEU A 90 4.09 12.05 27.91
C LEU A 90 4.61 10.69 28.36
N LYS A 91 4.26 10.30 29.59
CA LYS A 91 4.66 9.04 30.22
C LYS A 91 3.97 7.90 29.46
N ILE A 92 4.60 7.42 28.40
CA ILE A 92 4.20 6.21 27.69
C ILE A 92 4.24 5.09 28.72
N GLY A 93 3.10 4.40 28.87
CA GLY A 93 2.83 3.47 29.95
C GLY A 93 4.01 2.55 30.26
N THR A 94 4.31 2.45 31.56
CA THR A 94 5.07 1.35 32.14
C THR A 94 4.51 0.04 31.62
N ILE A 95 5.31 -0.70 30.85
CA ILE A 95 5.09 -2.14 30.66
C ILE A 95 5.11 -2.75 32.06
N GLY A 96 3.96 -3.21 32.53
CA GLY A 96 3.88 -3.96 33.77
C GLY A 96 4.73 -5.21 33.62
N GLU A 97 5.73 -5.32 34.49
CA GLU A 97 6.38 -6.57 34.85
C GLU A 97 5.33 -7.66 35.05
N SER A 98 5.28 -8.63 34.14
CA SER A 98 4.57 -9.87 34.37
C SER A 98 5.28 -10.60 35.52
N ALA A 99 4.64 -10.60 36.69
CA ALA A 99 5.07 -11.36 37.84
C ALA A 99 5.22 -12.86 37.49
N PRO A 100 6.18 -13.59 38.11
CA PRO A 100 6.25 -15.04 37.98
C PRO A 100 5.14 -15.70 38.81
N GLU A 101 4.14 -16.29 38.17
CA GLU A 101 3.24 -17.23 38.84
C GLU A 101 3.94 -18.57 39.05
N GLN A 102 4.13 -18.91 40.33
CA GLN A 102 4.49 -20.24 40.76
C GLN A 102 3.30 -21.19 40.60
N GLY A 103 3.56 -22.36 40.04
CA GLY A 103 2.59 -23.45 39.95
C GLY A 103 3.29 -24.79 40.02
N SER A 104 3.78 -25.16 41.21
CA SER A 104 4.13 -26.54 41.55
C SER A 104 2.88 -27.41 41.40
N ARG A 105 2.93 -28.40 40.50
CA ARG A 105 1.96 -29.48 40.44
C ARG A 105 2.71 -30.79 40.35
N GLU A 106 3.06 -31.28 41.52
CA GLU A 106 3.29 -32.66 41.85
C GLU A 106 2.24 -33.56 41.18
N ASN A 107 2.66 -34.35 40.18
CA ASN A 107 1.89 -35.49 39.71
C ASN A 107 2.40 -36.72 40.47
N SER A 108 1.79 -36.97 41.62
CA SER A 108 1.81 -38.26 42.27
C SER A 108 1.00 -39.25 41.42
N VAL A 109 1.68 -40.07 40.63
CA VAL A 109 1.08 -41.27 40.03
C VAL A 109 1.04 -42.35 41.12
N PRO A 110 -0.12 -42.92 41.47
CA PRO A 110 -0.20 -44.02 42.42
C PRO A 110 0.37 -45.31 41.82
N GLN A 111 1.12 -46.03 42.65
CA GLN A 111 1.58 -47.40 42.39
C GLN A 111 0.39 -48.30 42.05
N THR A 112 0.50 -49.03 40.94
CA THR A 112 -0.33 -50.18 40.63
C THR A 112 0.50 -51.45 40.80
N GLY A 113 0.02 -52.34 41.67
CA GLY A 113 0.10 -53.80 41.55
C GLY A 113 1.49 -54.44 41.58
#